data_AF-A0A2A7WQJ7-F1
#
_entry.id   AF-A0A2A7WQJ7-F1
#
_cell.length_a   1.000
_cell.length_b   1.000
_cell.length_c   1.000
_cell.angle_alpha   90.00
_cell.angle_beta   90.00
_cell.angle_gamma   90.00
#
_symmetry.space_group_name_H-M   'P 1'
#
loop_
_entity.id
_entity.type
_entity.pdbx_description
1 polymer ?
#
loop_
_entity_poly.entity_id
_entity_poly.type
_entity_poly.pdbx_seq_one_letter_code
_entity_poly.pdbx_strand_id
1 'polypeptide(L)' 'MKINNYLIKFALTLIVMFGGTFVIHYFKTGELLLDQIIGFSVGLLILTFSLIWRKTNKLT' A
#
# COMPACT_ATOMS: atom_id res chain seq x y z
N MET A 1 6.98 1.73 -18.95
CA MET A 1 6.08 1.46 -17.80
C MET A 1 6.57 0.38 -16.81
N LYS A 2 7.80 -0.17 -16.92
CA LYS A 2 8.28 -1.22 -15.98
C LYS A 2 8.36 -0.74 -14.51
N ILE A 3 8.87 0.47 -14.27
CA ILE A 3 8.93 1.09 -12.93
C ILE A 3 7.53 1.24 -12.31
N ASN A 4 6.55 1.74 -13.07
CA ASN A 4 5.20 1.95 -12.56
C ASN A 4 4.54 0.63 -12.12
N ASN A 5 4.70 -0.43 -12.92
CA ASN A 5 4.19 -1.75 -12.57
C ASN A 5 4.91 -2.34 -11.34
N TYR A 6 6.20 -2.06 -11.18
CA TYR A 6 6.95 -2.43 -9.98
C TYR A 6 6.41 -1.69 -8.75
N LEU A 7 6.18 -0.38 -8.84
CA LEU A 7 5.63 0.42 -7.74
C LEU A 7 4.23 -0.03 -7.33
N ILE A 8 3.37 -0.39 -8.29
CA ILE A 8 2.04 -0.96 -7.99
C ILE A 8 2.18 -2.28 -7.23
N LYS A 9 3.04 -3.20 -7.71
CA LYS A 9 3.27 -4.48 -7.01
C LYS A 9 3.83 -4.26 -5.61
N PHE A 10 4.81 -3.38 -5.48
CA PHE A 10 5.42 -3.03 -4.19
C PHE A 10 4.38 -2.45 -3.23
N ALA A 11 3.55 -1.51 -3.68
CA ALA A 11 2.49 -0.92 -2.88
C ALA A 11 1.47 -1.97 -2.43
N LEU A 12 1.06 -2.89 -3.31
CA LEU A 12 0.18 -3.99 -2.94
C LEU A 12 0.80 -4.90 -1.89
N THR A 13 2.09 -5.23 -2.01
CA THR A 13 2.80 -6.02 -1.00
C THR A 13 2.85 -5.31 0.35
N LEU A 14 3.09 -3.99 0.38
CA LEU A 14 3.05 -3.20 1.61
C LEU A 14 1.65 -3.22 2.24
N ILE A 15 0.60 -2.99 1.44
CA ILE A 15 -0.78 -3.00 1.91
C ILE A 15 -1.14 -4.37 2.51
N VAL A 16 -0.74 -5.47 1.86
CA VAL A 16 -1.02 -6.82 2.36
C VAL A 16 -0.21 -7.13 3.62
N MET A 17 1.08 -6.80 3.65
CA MET A 17 1.91 -7.05 4.83
C MET A 17 1.43 -6.24 6.02
N PHE A 18 1.41 -4.91 5.91
CA PHE A 18 1.07 -4.01 7.02
C PHE A 18 -0.42 -4.02 7.36
N GLY A 19 -1.30 -4.11 6.36
CA GLY A 19 -2.74 -4.22 6.60
C GLY A 19 -3.13 -5.58 7.16
N GLY A 20 -2.53 -6.66 6.65
CA GLY A 20 -2.80 -8.02 7.11
C GLY A 20 -2.34 -8.24 8.56
N THR A 21 -1.11 -7.82 8.91
CA THR A 21 -0.62 -7.87 10.29
C THR A 21 -1.46 -7.01 11.22
N PHE A 22 -1.79 -5.78 10.81
CA PHE A 22 -2.65 -4.89 11.59
C PHE A 22 -4.01 -5.53 11.90
N VAL A 23 -4.69 -6.08 10.89
CA VAL A 23 -6.00 -6.72 11.06
C VAL A 23 -5.90 -7.93 12.01
N ILE A 24 -4.96 -8.83 11.77
CA ILE A 24 -4.79 -10.04 12.59
C ILE A 24 -4.47 -9.66 14.04
N HIS A 25 -3.56 -8.70 14.23
CA HIS A 25 -3.14 -8.27 15.56
C HIS A 25 -4.29 -7.57 16.29
N TYR A 26 -4.94 -6.60 15.66
CA TYR A 26 -6.06 -5.86 16.23
C TYR A 26 -7.18 -6.80 16.70
N PHE A 27 -7.55 -7.82 15.92
CA PHE A 27 -8.57 -8.79 16.34
C PHE A 27 -8.11 -9.74 17.45
N LYS A 28 -6.81 -10.00 17.59
CA LYS A 28 -6.26 -10.89 18.62
C LYS A 28 -5.99 -10.20 19.95
N THR A 29 -5.43 -9.01 19.93
CA THR A 29 -4.95 -8.30 21.13
C THR A 29 -5.82 -7.09 21.49
N GLY A 30 -6.61 -6.57 20.54
CA GLY A 30 -7.31 -5.30 20.69
C GLY A 30 -6.40 -4.07 20.61
N GLU A 31 -5.10 -4.26 20.37
CA GLU A 31 -4.13 -3.17 20.32
C GLU A 31 -3.98 -2.59 18.92
N LEU A 32 -3.88 -1.27 18.85
CA LEU A 32 -3.66 -0.54 17.62
C LEU A 32 -2.15 -0.31 17.42
N LEU A 33 -1.57 -1.06 16.48
CA LEU A 33 -0.18 -0.90 16.06
C LEU A 33 -0.04 0.29 15.11
N LEU A 34 0.35 1.46 15.67
CA LEU A 34 0.53 2.69 14.90
C LEU A 34 1.60 2.54 13.80
N ASP A 35 2.64 1.76 14.04
CA ASP A 35 3.67 1.42 13.05
C ASP A 35 3.08 0.72 11.82
N GLN A 36 2.11 -0.18 12.02
CA GLN A 36 1.45 -0.87 10.92
C GLN A 36 0.49 0.05 10.15
N ILE A 37 -0.18 0.98 10.84
CA ILE A 37 -1.03 1.99 10.21
C ILE A 37 -0.20 2.93 9.32
N ILE A 38 0.98 3.35 9.78
CA ILE A 38 1.90 4.18 8.99
C ILE A 38 2.35 3.43 7.74
N GLY A 39 2.79 2.18 7.89
CA GLY A 39 3.22 1.34 6.76
C GLY A 39 2.11 1.12 5.73
N PHE A 40 0.88 0.87 6.20
CA PHE A 40 -0.29 0.73 5.34
C PHE A 40 -0.63 2.02 4.59
N SER A 41 -0.56 3.17 5.27
CA SER A 41 -0.82 4.50 4.69
C SER A 41 0.21 4.85 3.60
N VAL A 42 1.49 4.55 3.83
CA VAL A 42 2.54 4.70 2.81
C VAL A 42 2.25 3.82 1.59
N GLY A 43 1.85 2.57 1.81
CA GLY A 43 1.42 1.66 0.73
C GLY A 43 0.28 2.24 -0.11
N LEU A 44 -0.76 2.80 0.53
CA LEU A 44 -1.87 3.45 -0.15
C LEU A 44 -1.43 4.68 -0.97
N LEU A 45 -0.56 5.53 -0.41
CA LEU A 45 -0.04 6.70 -1.13
C LEU A 45 0.75 6.27 -2.38
N ILE A 46 1.65 5.30 -2.27
CA ILE A 46 2.41 4.81 -3.43
C ILE A 46 1.46 4.23 -4.48
N LEU A 47 0.43 3.49 -4.07
CA LEU A 47 -0.55 2.93 -5.01
C LEU A 47 -1.31 4.04 -5.75
N THR A 48 -1.82 5.05 -5.05
CA THR A 48 -2.61 6.13 -5.67
C THR A 48 -1.75 6.94 -6.65
N PHE A 49 -0.54 7.36 -6.26
CA PHE A 49 0.38 8.06 -7.15
C PHE A 49 0.76 7.20 -8.36
N SER A 50 1.01 5.91 -8.17
CA SER A 50 1.35 5.01 -9.27
C SER A 50 0.19 4.82 -10.25
N LEU A 51 -1.05 4.72 -9.76
CA LEU A 51 -2.24 4.61 -10.62
C LEU A 51 -2.50 5.90 -11.39
N ILE A 52 -2.36 7.07 -10.75
CA ILE A 52 -2.48 8.37 -11.40
C ILE A 52 -1.44 8.50 -12.52
N TRP A 53 -0.16 8.22 -12.22
CA TRP A 53 0.91 8.21 -13.22
C TRP A 53 0.55 7.31 -14.41
N ARG A 54 0.12 6.07 -14.13
CA ARG A 54 -0.20 5.10 -15.18
C ARG A 54 -1.31 5.60 -16.10
N LYS A 55 -2.30 6.31 -15.54
CA LYS A 55 -3.40 6.90 -16.30
C LYS A 55 -2.91 8.05 -17.16
N THR A 56 -2.13 8.98 -16.61
CA THR A 56 -1.57 10.13 -17.34
C THR A 56 -0.68 9.68 -18.51
N ASN A 57 0.23 8.72 -18.29
CA ASN A 57 1.10 8.19 -19.34
C ASN A 57 0.39 7.27 -20.36
N LYS A 58 -0.90 6.94 -20.17
CA LYS A 58 -1.73 6.26 -21.17
C LYS A 58 -2.56 7.24 -22.00
N LEU A 59 -2.73 8.47 -21.51
CA LEU A 59 -3.52 9.54 -22.14
C LEU A 59 -2.66 10.47 -23.02
N THR A 60 -1.33 10.34 -22.95
CA THR A 60 -0.35 10.98 -23.84
C THR A 60 0.17 9.95 -24.83
#